data_AF-F3ZZ69-F1
#
_entry.id   AF-F3ZZ69-F1
#
_cell.length_a   1.000
_cell.length_b   1.000
_cell.length_c   1.000
_cell.angle_alpha   90.00
_cell.angle_beta   90.00
_cell.angle_gamma   90.00
#
_symmetry.space_group_name_H-M   'P 1'
#
loop_
_entity.id
_entity.type
_entity.pdbx_description
1 polymer ?
#
loop_
_entity_poly.entity_id
_entity_poly.type
_entity_poly.pdbx_seq_one_letter_code
_entity_poly.pdbx_strand_id
1 'polypeptide(L)'
;MFKKICLIMITATLFLPIFIKPAIVYAAPLITDNESDEARVMPSSAISLLSLKATVDVGINNSDVSLQYVIKNNSDKPVHITMGYLENVAKVYDFSRGKDIYINGQLPKGNQVVKLGTGEYTGLRWMTWPVDIKANQTLVIKGTLSLHNKLLNDGTQVMDFPLKSMALWDGAVKQIELTFRFPQPMIYAMDPTPKPTPTKISDEGNLVWRYSNVEPPEDIIVHFKPTEFIATERLRLSGNKQLQSIAQFYNNDDYVNVINAGERYLSVKPSAQYEPLVQLLLARSYTELLQSDKAIELYNRLLSSNKLGDLAVTVKQQALFYKYTAAQQQNDVGEQQDVLDRIGSLDDEESTPAFKSWAAEQKINIQAVAIVKEAEKRAAEQAARKAAQRKRFSLDRPINIDGYNIALKYILAAAFIIVIIIITLILRSKRKKRRKRMPRW
;
A
#
# COMPACT_ATOMS: atom_id res chain seq x y z
N MET A 1 -11.91 -67.43 -47.22
CA MET A 1 -10.44 -67.58 -47.22
C MET A 1 -9.86 -66.38 -47.95
N PHE A 2 -9.29 -65.43 -47.20
CA PHE A 2 -7.83 -65.25 -47.04
C PHE A 2 -7.17 -64.73 -48.33
N LYS A 3 -6.86 -63.41 -48.35
CA LYS A 3 -5.49 -62.83 -48.23
C LYS A 3 -4.70 -62.99 -49.54
N LYS A 4 -3.97 -62.03 -50.13
CA LYS A 4 -3.42 -60.71 -49.74
C LYS A 4 -2.45 -60.37 -50.90
N ILE A 5 -2.36 -59.15 -51.43
CA ILE A 5 -1.25 -58.17 -51.26
C ILE A 5 -0.91 -57.61 -52.66
N CYS A 6 -1.03 -56.28 -52.83
CA CYS A 6 -0.11 -55.37 -53.51
C CYS A 6 -0.77 -53.98 -53.45
N LEU A 7 -0.37 -53.12 -52.51
CA LEU A 7 0.75 -52.17 -52.58
C LEU A 7 0.41 -50.92 -53.43
N ILE A 8 0.51 -49.78 -52.74
CA ILE A 8 0.59 -48.38 -53.22
C ILE A 8 -0.72 -47.76 -53.70
N MET A 9 -1.28 -46.87 -52.86
CA MET A 9 -1.61 -45.47 -53.21
C MET A 9 -2.00 -44.75 -51.91
N ILE A 10 -1.13 -43.87 -51.40
CA ILE A 10 -1.30 -42.41 -51.46
C ILE A 10 -1.90 -41.85 -50.16
N THR A 11 -0.99 -41.24 -49.37
CA THR A 11 -1.19 -40.03 -48.56
C THR A 11 -2.47 -39.91 -47.72
N ALA A 12 -2.43 -40.38 -46.48
CA ALA A 12 -3.17 -39.76 -45.37
C ALA A 12 -2.65 -40.24 -44.00
N THR A 13 -1.33 -40.40 -43.84
CA THR A 13 -0.75 -40.35 -42.49
C THR A 13 -0.65 -38.89 -42.10
N LEU A 14 -1.81 -38.26 -41.95
CA LEU A 14 -1.92 -36.93 -41.36
C LEU A 14 -1.42 -37.10 -39.93
N PHE A 15 -0.25 -36.53 -39.69
CA PHE A 15 0.13 -36.00 -38.40
C PHE A 15 -1.10 -35.36 -37.76
N LEU A 16 -1.76 -36.06 -36.85
CA LEU A 16 -2.53 -35.43 -35.81
C LEU A 16 -1.52 -35.27 -34.67
N PRO A 17 -0.82 -34.11 -34.55
CA PRO A 17 -0.28 -33.78 -33.25
C PRO A 17 -1.51 -33.66 -32.36
N ILE A 18 -1.76 -34.69 -31.54
CA ILE A 18 -2.59 -34.53 -30.37
C ILE A 18 -1.80 -33.53 -29.52
N PHE A 19 -2.10 -32.24 -29.71
CA PHE A 19 -1.76 -31.18 -28.79
C PHE A 19 -2.55 -31.47 -27.50
N ILE A 20 -2.10 -32.46 -26.74
CA ILE A 20 -2.37 -32.51 -25.31
C ILE A 20 -1.54 -31.37 -24.76
N LYS A 21 -2.10 -30.15 -24.78
CA LYS A 21 -1.58 -29.09 -23.93
C LYS A 21 -1.73 -29.61 -22.50
N PRO A 22 -0.66 -29.76 -21.72
CA PRO A 22 -0.82 -29.99 -20.30
C PRO A 22 -1.55 -28.77 -19.75
N ALA A 23 -2.78 -28.98 -19.28
CA ALA A 23 -3.46 -27.99 -18.45
C ALA A 23 -2.78 -28.03 -17.08
N ILE A 24 -1.65 -27.34 -17.01
CA ILE A 24 -1.02 -26.84 -15.80
C ILE A 24 -1.99 -25.80 -15.23
N VAL A 25 -2.22 -25.78 -13.91
CA VAL A 25 -2.55 -24.56 -13.14
C VAL A 25 -2.75 -24.88 -11.66
N TYR A 26 -2.24 -23.94 -10.88
CA TYR A 26 -2.00 -23.92 -9.45
C TYR A 26 -2.98 -22.93 -8.66
N ALA A 27 -3.64 -23.31 -7.52
CA ALA A 27 -3.93 -22.70 -6.17
C ALA A 27 -5.00 -21.60 -5.90
N ALA A 28 -6.31 -21.85 -6.05
CA ALA A 28 -7.38 -20.92 -5.56
C ALA A 28 -8.35 -21.75 -4.74
N PRO A 29 -9.29 -21.17 -3.97
CA PRO A 29 -10.42 -21.91 -3.43
C PRO A 29 -11.14 -22.68 -4.52
N LEU A 30 -10.71 -23.93 -4.66
CA LEU A 30 -11.16 -24.87 -5.63
C LEU A 30 -12.59 -25.20 -5.27
N ILE A 31 -13.44 -25.13 -6.26
CA ILE A 31 -14.74 -25.77 -6.20
C ILE A 31 -14.48 -27.26 -6.41
N THR A 32 -14.78 -28.08 -5.40
CA THR A 32 -14.56 -29.52 -5.48
C THR A 32 -15.85 -30.32 -5.55
N ASP A 33 -15.89 -31.35 -6.41
CA ASP A 33 -16.97 -32.35 -6.41
C ASP A 33 -16.76 -33.37 -5.27
N ASN A 34 -17.84 -33.81 -4.63
CA ASN A 34 -17.83 -34.55 -3.35
C ASN A 34 -17.77 -36.10 -3.52
N GLU A 35 -17.40 -36.63 -4.67
CA GLU A 35 -17.55 -38.06 -4.95
C GLU A 35 -16.39 -38.99 -4.48
N SER A 36 -15.48 -38.56 -3.61
CA SER A 36 -14.47 -39.46 -3.00
C SER A 36 -13.72 -38.82 -1.81
N ASP A 37 -12.85 -39.59 -1.13
CA ASP A 37 -11.80 -39.09 -0.19
C ASP A 37 -10.83 -38.07 -0.84
N GLU A 38 -11.02 -37.80 -2.13
CA GLU A 38 -10.24 -36.89 -2.94
C GLU A 38 -11.11 -35.76 -3.52
N ALA A 39 -10.67 -34.51 -3.31
CA ALA A 39 -11.22 -33.35 -3.97
C ALA A 39 -10.84 -33.34 -5.47
N ARG A 40 -11.69 -32.78 -6.34
CA ARG A 40 -11.40 -32.55 -7.77
C ARG A 40 -11.86 -31.17 -8.22
N VAL A 41 -11.02 -30.45 -8.95
CA VAL A 41 -11.35 -29.14 -9.53
C VAL A 41 -12.57 -29.26 -10.46
N MET A 42 -13.63 -28.47 -10.24
CA MET A 42 -14.76 -28.43 -11.16
C MET A 42 -14.32 -27.84 -12.52
N PRO A 43 -14.46 -28.60 -13.63
CA PRO A 43 -13.99 -28.16 -14.95
C PRO A 43 -14.80 -27.02 -15.55
N SER A 44 -16.04 -26.82 -15.09
CA SER A 44 -16.84 -25.62 -15.33
C SER A 44 -17.77 -25.41 -14.14
N SER A 45 -17.89 -24.17 -13.68
CA SER A 45 -18.76 -23.81 -12.56
C SER A 45 -19.70 -22.71 -13.00
N ALA A 46 -20.96 -22.76 -12.57
CA ALA A 46 -21.87 -21.63 -12.72
C ALA A 46 -21.55 -20.48 -11.75
N ILE A 47 -20.46 -20.57 -10.99
CA ILE A 47 -20.10 -19.61 -9.95
C ILE A 47 -18.93 -18.77 -10.43
N SER A 48 -19.14 -17.47 -10.40
CA SER A 48 -18.16 -16.45 -10.75
C SER A 48 -17.59 -15.79 -9.49
N LEU A 49 -16.31 -15.45 -9.53
CA LEU A 49 -15.68 -14.59 -8.55
C LEU A 49 -15.83 -13.13 -8.99
N LEU A 50 -16.65 -12.37 -8.27
CA LEU A 50 -16.85 -10.95 -8.55
C LEU A 50 -15.69 -10.11 -8.03
N SER A 51 -15.24 -10.35 -6.80
CA SER A 51 -14.11 -9.60 -6.24
C SER A 51 -13.28 -10.37 -5.23
N LEU A 52 -11.98 -10.11 -5.24
CA LEU A 52 -11.03 -10.50 -4.20
C LEU A 52 -10.44 -9.24 -3.55
N LYS A 53 -10.49 -9.17 -2.23
CA LYS A 53 -9.69 -8.24 -1.44
C LYS A 53 -8.82 -9.01 -0.45
N ALA A 54 -7.51 -8.79 -0.47
CA ALA A 54 -6.59 -9.38 0.48
C ALA A 54 -5.68 -8.32 1.11
N THR A 55 -5.40 -8.49 2.39
CA THR A 55 -4.39 -7.72 3.12
C THR A 55 -3.44 -8.69 3.80
N VAL A 56 -2.16 -8.60 3.47
CA VAL A 56 -1.08 -9.40 4.04
C VAL A 56 -0.32 -8.51 5.02
N ASP A 57 -0.47 -8.78 6.31
CA ASP A 57 0.30 -8.18 7.38
C ASP A 57 1.62 -8.93 7.50
N VAL A 58 2.65 -8.33 6.92
CA VAL A 58 3.95 -8.96 6.73
C VAL A 58 4.69 -9.02 8.06
N GLY A 59 4.96 -10.23 8.54
CA GLY A 59 5.84 -10.44 9.69
C GLY A 59 7.16 -11.10 9.30
N ILE A 60 8.01 -11.32 10.30
CA ILE A 60 9.22 -12.13 10.14
C ILE A 60 8.83 -13.60 10.31
N ASN A 61 9.21 -14.45 9.35
CA ASN A 61 8.86 -15.87 9.25
C ASN A 61 7.37 -16.19 9.06
N ASN A 62 6.44 -15.41 9.60
CA ASN A 62 5.01 -15.60 9.39
C ASN A 62 4.34 -14.26 9.10
N SER A 63 3.37 -14.27 8.19
CA SER A 63 2.52 -13.12 7.86
C SER A 63 1.06 -13.48 8.11
N ASP A 64 0.24 -12.52 8.50
CA ASP A 64 -1.20 -12.74 8.66
C ASP A 64 -1.94 -12.22 7.43
N VAL A 65 -2.87 -13.01 6.88
CA VAL A 65 -3.59 -12.69 5.66
C VAL A 65 -5.07 -12.54 5.97
N SER A 66 -5.62 -11.35 5.76
CA SER A 66 -7.06 -11.12 5.77
C SER A 66 -7.60 -11.20 4.35
N LEU A 67 -8.64 -12.00 4.14
CA LEU A 67 -9.24 -12.25 2.82
C LEU A 67 -10.73 -11.91 2.82
N GLN A 68 -11.19 -11.39 1.69
CA GLN A 68 -12.60 -11.23 1.39
C GLN A 68 -12.86 -11.60 -0.07
N TYR A 69 -13.70 -12.61 -0.28
CA TYR A 69 -14.22 -13.00 -1.58
C TYR A 69 -15.68 -12.57 -1.71
N VAL A 70 -16.07 -12.15 -2.90
CA VAL A 70 -17.47 -11.97 -3.28
C VAL A 70 -17.74 -12.87 -4.47
N ILE A 71 -18.57 -13.88 -4.28
CA ILE A 71 -18.89 -14.89 -5.30
C ILE A 71 -20.36 -14.82 -5.66
N LYS A 72 -20.70 -15.23 -6.89
CA LYS A 72 -22.08 -15.27 -7.37
C LYS A 72 -22.38 -16.55 -8.12
N ASN A 73 -23.45 -17.23 -7.73
CA ASN A 73 -24.07 -18.28 -8.53
C ASN A 73 -24.86 -17.62 -9.68
N ASN A 74 -24.46 -17.88 -10.92
CA ASN A 74 -25.08 -17.37 -12.13
C ASN A 74 -26.17 -18.31 -12.69
N SER A 75 -26.44 -19.43 -12.02
CA SER A 75 -27.50 -20.35 -12.42
C SER A 75 -28.83 -20.06 -11.72
N ASP A 76 -29.90 -20.55 -12.34
CA ASP A 76 -31.26 -20.52 -11.78
C ASP A 76 -31.53 -21.65 -10.78
N LYS A 77 -30.51 -22.42 -10.41
CA LYS A 77 -30.60 -23.52 -9.44
C LYS A 77 -29.68 -23.28 -8.25
N PRO A 78 -30.02 -23.76 -7.05
CA PRO A 78 -29.06 -23.79 -5.95
C PRO A 78 -27.88 -24.69 -6.31
N VAL A 79 -26.68 -24.30 -5.85
CA VAL A 79 -25.44 -25.04 -6.05
C VAL A 79 -24.79 -25.27 -4.68
N HIS A 80 -24.34 -26.49 -4.45
CA HIS A 80 -23.48 -26.85 -3.34
C HIS A 80 -22.05 -26.96 -3.85
N ILE A 81 -21.13 -26.24 -3.23
CA ILE A 81 -19.71 -26.34 -3.53
C ILE A 81 -18.91 -26.59 -2.27
N THR A 82 -17.76 -27.22 -2.43
CA THR A 82 -16.72 -27.23 -1.42
C THR A 82 -15.66 -26.23 -1.84
N MET A 83 -15.32 -25.28 -0.97
CA MET A 83 -14.20 -24.34 -1.14
C MET A 83 -13.06 -24.73 -0.22
N GLY A 84 -11.84 -24.27 -0.47
CA GLY A 84 -10.74 -24.52 0.44
C GLY A 84 -9.50 -23.68 0.21
N TYR A 85 -8.44 -23.98 0.94
CA TYR A 85 -7.10 -23.49 0.65
C TYR A 85 -6.08 -24.61 0.84
N LEU A 86 -4.94 -24.49 0.15
CA LEU A 86 -3.84 -25.43 0.25
C LEU A 86 -3.17 -25.34 1.62
N GLU A 87 -3.02 -26.48 2.28
CA GLU A 87 -2.36 -26.56 3.58
C GLU A 87 -0.83 -26.62 3.43
N ASN A 88 -0.28 -27.21 2.36
CA ASN A 88 1.12 -27.68 2.37
C ASN A 88 1.86 -27.81 1.02
N VAL A 89 1.74 -26.88 0.06
CA VAL A 89 2.53 -26.98 -1.20
C VAL A 89 3.96 -26.52 -1.01
N ALA A 90 4.74 -27.45 -0.45
CA ALA A 90 6.20 -27.56 -0.43
C ALA A 90 7.00 -26.42 0.23
N LYS A 91 7.28 -26.51 1.54
CA LYS A 91 8.21 -25.67 2.34
C LYS A 91 8.00 -24.14 2.30
N VAL A 92 7.17 -23.62 1.41
CA VAL A 92 7.07 -22.20 1.08
C VAL A 92 5.75 -21.60 1.58
N TYR A 93 4.76 -22.41 1.94
CA TYR A 93 3.50 -21.92 2.53
C TYR A 93 2.99 -22.91 3.58
N ASP A 94 3.61 -22.94 4.76
CA ASP A 94 2.99 -23.59 5.92
C ASP A 94 1.87 -22.66 6.41
N PHE A 95 0.66 -22.91 5.93
CA PHE A 95 -0.53 -22.24 6.46
C PHE A 95 -0.84 -22.85 7.83
N SER A 96 -0.22 -22.31 8.87
CA SER A 96 -0.42 -22.83 10.21
C SER A 96 -1.89 -22.74 10.62
N ARG A 97 -2.36 -23.78 11.33
CA ARG A 97 -3.77 -24.06 11.65
C ARG A 97 -4.56 -22.82 12.06
N GLY A 98 -5.42 -22.39 11.13
CA GLY A 98 -6.72 -21.76 11.34
C GLY A 98 -6.78 -20.47 12.17
N LYS A 99 -7.25 -19.39 11.55
CA LYS A 99 -8.09 -18.41 12.26
C LYS A 99 -9.31 -18.05 11.41
N ASP A 100 -10.44 -18.61 11.79
CA ASP A 100 -11.82 -18.36 11.37
C ASP A 100 -12.08 -17.91 9.91
N ILE A 101 -12.65 -18.83 9.12
CA ILE A 101 -13.37 -18.49 7.89
C ILE A 101 -14.83 -18.19 8.26
N TYR A 102 -15.38 -17.10 7.77
CA TYR A 102 -16.77 -16.70 7.97
C TYR A 102 -17.49 -16.59 6.62
N ILE A 103 -18.65 -17.24 6.50
CA ILE A 103 -19.56 -17.10 5.37
C ILE A 103 -20.73 -16.25 5.83
N ASN A 104 -20.91 -15.05 5.26
CA ASN A 104 -21.90 -14.07 5.72
C ASN A 104 -21.88 -13.84 7.26
N GLY A 105 -20.69 -13.86 7.86
CA GLY A 105 -20.51 -13.64 9.31
C GLY A 105 -20.74 -14.88 10.20
N GLN A 106 -20.93 -16.06 9.62
CA GLN A 106 -21.07 -17.32 10.38
C GLN A 106 -19.92 -18.28 10.07
N LEU A 107 -19.45 -19.02 11.08
CA LEU A 107 -18.47 -20.10 10.89
C LEU A 107 -19.10 -21.23 10.08
N PRO A 108 -18.44 -21.74 9.02
CA PRO A 108 -18.91 -22.90 8.30
C PRO A 108 -18.92 -24.14 9.21
N LYS A 109 -19.94 -24.99 9.04
CA LYS A 109 -20.01 -26.30 9.69
C LYS A 109 -19.37 -27.34 8.76
N GLY A 110 -18.58 -28.25 9.32
CA GLY A 110 -18.04 -29.39 8.56
C GLY A 110 -16.71 -29.13 7.84
N ASN A 111 -15.78 -28.39 8.45
CA ASN A 111 -14.45 -28.22 7.90
C ASN A 111 -13.73 -29.57 7.82
N GLN A 112 -13.13 -29.87 6.65
CA GLN A 112 -12.41 -31.12 6.42
C GLN A 112 -11.03 -30.85 5.81
N VAL A 113 -10.08 -31.74 6.12
CA VAL A 113 -8.83 -31.80 5.39
C VAL A 113 -8.92 -32.89 4.34
N VAL A 114 -8.87 -32.51 3.06
CA VAL A 114 -8.95 -33.45 1.93
C VAL A 114 -7.65 -33.45 1.13
N LYS A 115 -7.36 -34.56 0.44
CA LYS A 115 -6.28 -34.61 -0.55
C LYS A 115 -6.84 -34.33 -1.94
N LEU A 116 -6.13 -33.61 -2.78
CA LEU A 116 -6.51 -33.53 -4.20
C LEU A 116 -6.12 -34.83 -4.91
N GLY A 117 -7.05 -35.41 -5.66
CA GLY A 117 -6.86 -36.66 -6.39
C GLY A 117 -6.34 -36.50 -7.82
N THR A 118 -6.35 -35.28 -8.35
CA THR A 118 -6.05 -35.00 -9.76
C THR A 118 -5.39 -33.64 -9.95
N GLY A 119 -4.43 -33.54 -10.89
CA GLY A 119 -3.75 -32.31 -11.28
C GLY A 119 -2.38 -32.11 -10.63
N GLU A 120 -1.78 -30.93 -10.79
CA GLU A 120 -0.46 -30.55 -10.25
C GLU A 120 -0.33 -30.56 -8.72
N TYR A 121 -1.48 -30.74 -8.06
CA TYR A 121 -1.64 -30.79 -6.63
C TYR A 121 -2.01 -32.13 -6.06
N THR A 122 -1.92 -33.15 -6.89
CA THR A 122 -2.23 -34.50 -6.47
C THR A 122 -1.43 -34.83 -5.20
N GLY A 123 -2.13 -35.26 -4.15
CA GLY A 123 -1.56 -35.60 -2.86
C GLY A 123 -1.36 -34.45 -1.87
N LEU A 124 -1.62 -33.20 -2.25
CA LEU A 124 -1.53 -32.07 -1.33
C LEU A 124 -2.79 -31.94 -0.48
N ARG A 125 -2.57 -31.55 0.77
CA ARG A 125 -3.63 -31.38 1.76
C ARG A 125 -4.31 -30.01 1.58
N TRP A 126 -5.62 -29.99 1.70
CA TRP A 126 -6.44 -28.78 1.65
C TRP A 126 -7.29 -28.68 2.89
N MET A 127 -7.36 -27.50 3.50
CA MET A 127 -8.45 -27.23 4.43
C MET A 127 -9.64 -26.74 3.63
N THR A 128 -10.75 -27.45 3.72
CA THR A 128 -11.96 -27.21 2.93
C THR A 128 -13.18 -26.98 3.82
N TRP A 129 -14.16 -26.28 3.27
CA TRP A 129 -15.45 -26.04 3.88
C TRP A 129 -16.56 -26.04 2.82
N PRO A 130 -17.73 -26.59 3.13
CA PRO A 130 -18.88 -26.55 2.23
C PRO A 130 -19.50 -25.14 2.18
N VAL A 131 -20.06 -24.78 1.02
CA VAL A 131 -20.77 -23.53 0.77
C VAL A 131 -22.01 -23.82 -0.07
N ASP A 132 -23.18 -23.52 0.50
CA ASP A 132 -24.46 -23.55 -0.19
C ASP A 132 -24.80 -22.18 -0.77
N ILE A 133 -25.07 -22.12 -2.07
CA ILE A 133 -25.40 -20.89 -2.78
C ILE A 133 -26.74 -21.03 -3.49
N LYS A 134 -27.74 -20.23 -3.12
CA LYS A 134 -29.04 -20.23 -3.80
C LYS A 134 -28.89 -19.74 -5.24
N ALA A 135 -29.90 -20.05 -6.06
CA ALA A 135 -30.02 -19.53 -7.42
C ALA A 135 -29.84 -18.00 -7.44
N ASN A 136 -29.02 -17.50 -8.35
CA ASN A 136 -28.74 -16.07 -8.53
C ASN A 136 -28.20 -15.32 -7.29
N GLN A 137 -27.79 -16.03 -6.22
CA GLN A 137 -27.33 -15.42 -4.97
C GLN A 137 -25.86 -14.97 -5.06
N THR A 138 -25.58 -13.83 -4.42
CA THR A 138 -24.22 -13.36 -4.12
C THR A 138 -23.89 -13.62 -2.65
N LEU A 139 -22.69 -14.12 -2.39
CA LEU A 139 -22.18 -14.39 -1.05
C LEU A 139 -20.88 -13.65 -0.79
N VAL A 140 -20.68 -13.24 0.45
CA VAL A 140 -19.43 -12.67 0.93
C VAL A 140 -18.78 -13.68 1.88
N ILE A 141 -17.55 -14.05 1.56
CA ILE A 141 -16.73 -14.95 2.37
C ILE A 141 -15.56 -14.14 2.89
N LYS A 142 -15.35 -14.15 4.20
CA LYS A 142 -14.23 -13.49 4.87
C LYS A 142 -13.40 -14.52 5.60
N GLY A 143 -12.11 -14.29 5.74
CA GLY A 143 -11.26 -15.21 6.48
C GLY A 143 -9.95 -14.58 6.89
N THR A 144 -9.33 -15.17 7.91
CA THR A 144 -7.93 -14.89 8.24
C THR A 144 -7.09 -16.15 8.08
N LEU A 145 -5.88 -16.01 7.56
CA LEU A 145 -4.93 -17.10 7.41
C LEU A 145 -3.58 -16.64 7.96
N SER A 146 -2.72 -17.58 8.30
CA SER A 146 -1.31 -17.28 8.56
C SER A 146 -0.48 -17.90 7.43
N LEU A 147 0.44 -17.14 6.86
CA LEU A 147 1.34 -17.52 5.78
C LEU A 147 2.75 -17.65 6.34
N HIS A 148 3.35 -18.84 6.30
CA HIS A 148 4.77 -18.97 6.60
C HIS A 148 5.59 -18.41 5.43
N ASN A 149 6.43 -17.42 5.73
CA ASN A 149 7.32 -16.79 4.76
C ASN A 149 8.52 -17.70 4.52
N LYS A 150 8.92 -17.89 3.26
CA LYS A 150 10.10 -18.70 2.94
C LYS A 150 11.37 -17.91 3.28
N LEU A 151 12.23 -18.55 4.08
CA LEU A 151 13.55 -18.03 4.41
C LEU A 151 14.61 -18.60 3.47
N LEU A 152 15.34 -17.74 2.77
CA LEU A 152 16.51 -18.10 1.96
C LEU A 152 17.78 -18.12 2.83
N ASN A 153 18.85 -18.74 2.32
CA ASN A 153 20.10 -18.92 3.06
C ASN A 153 20.82 -17.61 3.43
N ASP A 154 20.58 -16.54 2.67
CA ASP A 154 21.13 -15.19 2.93
C ASP A 154 20.29 -14.41 3.96
N GLY A 155 19.17 -14.96 4.41
CA GLY A 155 18.22 -14.35 5.32
C GLY A 155 17.08 -13.57 4.64
N THR A 156 17.03 -13.57 3.31
CA THR A 156 15.91 -13.00 2.55
C THR A 156 14.62 -13.75 2.85
N GLN A 157 13.56 -12.99 3.14
CA GLN A 157 12.20 -13.48 3.31
C GLN A 157 11.47 -13.38 1.98
N VAL A 158 10.78 -14.45 1.60
CA VAL A 158 10.02 -14.55 0.37
C VAL A 158 8.57 -14.83 0.71
N MET A 159 7.69 -13.95 0.24
CA MET A 159 6.25 -14.14 0.28
C MET A 159 5.75 -14.32 -1.14
N ASP A 160 4.81 -15.23 -1.29
CA ASP A 160 4.12 -15.41 -2.55
C ASP A 160 2.62 -15.56 -2.31
N PHE A 161 1.85 -14.80 -3.08
CA PHE A 161 0.41 -14.84 -3.09
C PHE A 161 -0.07 -15.44 -4.43
N PRO A 162 -0.73 -16.62 -4.40
CA PRO A 162 -1.06 -17.39 -5.59
C PRO A 162 -2.27 -16.80 -6.32
N LEU A 163 -2.06 -15.80 -7.17
CA LEU A 163 -3.13 -15.08 -7.85
C LEU A 163 -3.57 -15.74 -9.16
N LYS A 164 -2.69 -16.47 -9.86
CA LYS A 164 -3.00 -17.15 -11.14
C LYS A 164 -4.19 -18.07 -11.03
N SER A 165 -4.32 -18.64 -9.86
CA SER A 165 -5.37 -19.54 -9.49
C SER A 165 -6.78 -19.02 -9.62
N MET A 166 -6.97 -17.70 -9.58
CA MET A 166 -8.29 -17.12 -9.74
C MET A 166 -8.86 -17.43 -11.13
N ALA A 167 -8.03 -17.89 -12.09
CA ALA A 167 -8.45 -18.34 -13.41
C ALA A 167 -9.31 -19.62 -13.37
N LEU A 168 -9.40 -20.27 -12.21
CA LEU A 168 -10.26 -21.43 -11.97
C LEU A 168 -11.74 -21.05 -11.75
N TRP A 169 -12.03 -19.76 -11.58
CA TRP A 169 -13.41 -19.25 -11.50
C TRP A 169 -13.98 -18.97 -12.88
N ASP A 170 -15.30 -19.04 -13.01
CA ASP A 170 -15.97 -18.75 -14.28
C ASP A 170 -15.92 -17.25 -14.61
N GLY A 171 -15.35 -16.94 -15.77
CA GLY A 171 -15.23 -15.59 -16.31
C GLY A 171 -14.12 -14.72 -15.69
N ALA A 172 -14.03 -13.47 -16.16
CA ALA A 172 -13.08 -12.50 -15.64
C ALA A 172 -13.48 -12.01 -14.24
N VAL A 173 -12.48 -11.81 -13.37
CA VAL A 173 -12.69 -11.24 -12.04
C VAL A 173 -12.88 -9.73 -12.18
N LYS A 174 -14.00 -9.20 -11.67
CA LYS A 174 -14.31 -7.77 -11.82
C LYS A 174 -13.33 -6.88 -11.07
N GLN A 175 -12.92 -7.30 -9.87
CA GLN A 175 -12.02 -6.51 -9.05
C GLN A 175 -11.09 -7.37 -8.19
N ILE A 176 -9.80 -7.05 -8.22
CA ILE A 176 -8.79 -7.64 -7.35
C ILE A 176 -8.06 -6.48 -6.65
N GLU A 177 -8.02 -6.49 -5.32
CA GLU A 177 -7.22 -5.57 -4.50
C GLU A 177 -6.37 -6.37 -3.52
N LEU A 178 -5.05 -6.31 -3.67
CA LEU A 178 -4.08 -6.90 -2.75
C LEU A 178 -3.24 -5.81 -2.11
N THR A 179 -3.02 -5.91 -0.81
CA THR A 179 -2.17 -4.99 -0.05
C THR A 179 -1.22 -5.76 0.83
N PHE A 180 0.08 -5.52 0.68
CA PHE A 180 1.10 -6.02 1.60
C PHE A 180 1.48 -4.88 2.54
N ARG A 181 1.16 -5.06 3.82
CA ARG A 181 1.39 -4.09 4.89
C ARG A 181 2.57 -4.54 5.73
N PHE A 182 3.61 -3.71 5.77
CA PHE A 182 4.78 -3.95 6.59
C PHE A 182 4.62 -3.20 7.94
N PRO A 183 5.17 -3.72 9.05
CA PRO A 183 5.06 -3.10 10.37
C PRO A 183 5.75 -1.73 10.43
N GLN A 184 6.76 -1.55 9.57
CA GLN A 184 7.40 -0.28 9.27
C GLN A 184 7.60 -0.21 7.75
N PRO A 185 7.68 0.97 7.13
CA PRO A 185 7.93 1.07 5.70
C PRO A 185 9.27 0.41 5.34
N MET A 186 9.22 -0.76 4.70
CA MET A 186 10.40 -1.56 4.34
C MET A 186 10.74 -1.47 2.85
N ILE A 187 10.40 -0.36 2.19
CA ILE A 187 10.65 -0.19 0.75
C ILE A 187 12.14 -0.29 0.40
N TYR A 188 13.03 0.10 1.34
CA TYR A 188 14.48 -0.07 1.25
C TYR A 188 14.96 -1.53 1.33
N ALA A 189 14.08 -2.45 1.75
CA ALA A 189 14.40 -3.86 1.94
C ALA A 189 14.04 -4.74 0.74
N MET A 190 13.35 -4.18 -0.26
CA MET A 190 12.81 -4.93 -1.41
C MET A 190 13.90 -5.26 -2.42
N ASP A 191 14.36 -6.51 -2.43
CA ASP A 191 15.42 -6.96 -3.34
C ASP A 191 15.24 -8.46 -3.70
N PRO A 192 15.00 -8.81 -4.98
CA PRO A 192 14.69 -7.92 -6.10
C PRO A 192 13.34 -7.21 -5.98
N THR A 193 13.07 -6.26 -6.88
CA THR A 193 11.76 -5.60 -7.03
C THR A 193 10.62 -6.62 -7.08
N PRO A 194 9.50 -6.40 -6.37
CA PRO A 194 8.35 -7.29 -6.41
C PRO A 194 7.86 -7.55 -7.83
N LYS A 195 7.43 -8.80 -8.09
CA LYS A 195 6.89 -9.22 -9.39
C LYS A 195 5.50 -9.83 -9.21
N PRO A 196 4.48 -9.35 -9.95
CA PRO A 196 4.49 -8.15 -10.79
C PRO A 196 4.71 -6.87 -9.97
N THR A 197 5.11 -5.79 -10.63
CA THR A 197 5.31 -4.48 -9.97
C THR A 197 4.01 -4.00 -9.31
N PRO A 198 4.04 -3.46 -8.07
CA PRO A 198 2.87 -2.88 -7.44
C PRO A 198 2.25 -1.78 -8.30
N THR A 199 0.92 -1.71 -8.33
CA THR A 199 0.18 -0.62 -8.98
C THR A 199 0.33 0.71 -8.25
N LYS A 200 0.58 0.66 -6.94
CA LYS A 200 0.84 1.81 -6.08
C LYS A 200 1.68 1.40 -4.89
N ILE A 201 2.55 2.29 -4.43
CA ILE A 201 3.14 2.24 -3.09
C ILE A 201 2.41 3.30 -2.24
N SER A 202 1.90 2.94 -1.06
CA SER A 202 1.22 3.91 -0.18
C SER A 202 2.24 4.83 0.51
N ASP A 203 1.77 5.92 1.11
CA ASP A 203 2.65 6.85 1.83
C ASP A 203 3.32 6.15 3.04
N GLU A 204 2.65 5.15 3.62
CA GLU A 204 3.16 4.28 4.67
C GLU A 204 4.06 3.13 4.13
N GLY A 205 4.37 3.13 2.84
CA GLY A 205 5.22 2.13 2.20
C GLY A 205 4.55 0.78 1.94
N ASN A 206 3.22 0.70 1.99
CA ASN A 206 2.50 -0.53 1.66
C ASN A 206 2.50 -0.78 0.16
N LEU A 207 2.66 -2.04 -0.24
CA LEU A 207 2.62 -2.41 -1.66
C LEU A 207 1.19 -2.78 -2.05
N VAL A 208 0.64 -2.13 -3.07
CA VAL A 208 -0.76 -2.29 -3.48
C VAL A 208 -0.86 -2.72 -4.93
N TRP A 209 -1.60 -3.80 -5.18
CA TRP A 209 -1.99 -4.26 -6.52
C TRP A 209 -3.50 -4.14 -6.69
N ARG A 210 -3.91 -3.45 -7.75
CA ARG A 210 -5.31 -3.27 -8.11
C ARG A 210 -5.53 -3.66 -9.56
N TYR A 211 -6.42 -4.60 -9.78
CA TYR A 211 -6.82 -5.02 -11.11
C TYR A 211 -8.33 -4.93 -11.28
N SER A 212 -8.79 -4.66 -12.49
CA SER A 212 -10.22 -4.49 -12.79
C SER A 212 -10.57 -5.10 -14.13
N ASN A 213 -11.59 -5.96 -14.14
CA ASN A 213 -12.05 -6.72 -15.31
C ASN A 213 -10.91 -7.42 -16.06
N VAL A 214 -9.99 -8.03 -15.33
CA VAL A 214 -8.83 -8.72 -15.91
C VAL A 214 -8.96 -10.23 -15.77
N GLU A 215 -8.32 -10.94 -16.68
CA GLU A 215 -7.88 -12.29 -16.36
C GLU A 215 -6.84 -12.23 -15.24
N PRO A 216 -6.86 -13.20 -14.31
CA PRO A 216 -5.98 -13.19 -13.16
C PRO A 216 -4.51 -13.09 -13.53
N PRO A 217 -3.77 -12.10 -12.99
CA PRO A 217 -2.37 -11.92 -13.28
C PRO A 217 -1.52 -13.07 -12.73
N GLU A 218 -0.22 -12.98 -13.02
CA GLU A 218 0.82 -13.80 -12.40
C GLU A 218 0.75 -13.76 -10.86
N ASP A 219 1.30 -14.78 -10.21
CA ASP A 219 1.40 -14.81 -8.74
C ASP A 219 2.27 -13.65 -8.27
N ILE A 220 1.92 -13.10 -7.10
CA ILE A 220 2.64 -11.95 -6.54
C ILE A 220 3.75 -12.47 -5.64
N ILE A 221 4.99 -12.26 -6.06
CA ILE A 221 6.18 -12.65 -5.32
C ILE A 221 6.89 -11.40 -4.80
N VAL A 222 7.05 -11.33 -3.48
CA VAL A 222 7.73 -10.24 -2.77
C VAL A 222 8.94 -10.81 -2.03
N HIS A 223 10.11 -10.26 -2.33
CA HIS A 223 11.35 -10.55 -1.62
C HIS A 223 11.74 -9.36 -0.77
N PHE A 224 12.07 -9.60 0.50
CA PHE A 224 12.57 -8.54 1.37
C PHE A 224 13.68 -9.05 2.29
N LYS A 225 14.67 -8.20 2.54
CA LYS A 225 15.81 -8.46 3.41
C LYS A 225 15.67 -7.71 4.74
N PRO A 226 15.13 -8.33 5.80
CA PRO A 226 15.02 -7.70 7.11
C PRO A 226 16.40 -7.61 7.77
N THR A 227 17.12 -6.53 7.53
CA THR A 227 18.54 -6.37 7.87
C THR A 227 18.84 -6.56 9.36
N GLU A 228 17.97 -6.14 10.27
CA GLU A 228 18.14 -6.34 11.71
C GLU A 228 17.98 -7.80 12.12
N PHE A 229 17.02 -8.51 11.53
CA PHE A 229 16.88 -9.95 11.72
C PHE A 229 18.13 -10.69 11.21
N ILE A 230 18.63 -10.32 10.03
CA ILE A 230 19.85 -10.92 9.46
C ILE A 230 21.07 -10.62 10.35
N ALA A 231 21.19 -9.38 10.84
CA ALA A 231 22.27 -8.98 11.73
C ALA A 231 22.24 -9.78 13.04
N THR A 232 21.10 -9.83 13.72
CA THR A 232 20.95 -10.57 14.99
C THR A 232 21.24 -12.06 14.82
N GLU A 233 20.76 -12.70 13.75
CA GLU A 233 21.05 -14.12 13.47
C GLU A 233 22.55 -14.36 13.22
N ARG A 234 23.21 -13.51 12.42
CA ARG A 234 24.66 -13.61 12.18
C ARG A 234 25.48 -13.41 13.46
N LEU A 235 25.08 -12.47 14.31
CA LEU A 235 25.73 -12.25 15.61
C LEU A 235 25.50 -13.44 16.56
N ARG A 236 24.29 -14.01 16.57
CA ARG A 236 23.95 -15.20 17.36
C ARG A 236 24.80 -16.42 16.97
N LEU A 237 25.02 -16.60 15.67
CA LEU A 237 25.79 -17.71 15.11
C LEU A 237 27.32 -17.49 15.12
N SER A 238 27.81 -16.34 15.59
CA SER A 238 29.24 -16.00 15.59
C SER A 238 30.12 -16.86 16.51
N GLY A 239 29.53 -17.57 17.47
CA GLY A 239 30.24 -18.26 18.55
C GLY A 239 30.87 -17.33 19.60
N ASN A 240 30.77 -16.00 19.43
CA ASN A 240 31.27 -15.02 20.39
C ASN A 240 30.16 -14.62 21.38
N LYS A 241 30.38 -14.86 22.68
CA LYS A 241 29.40 -14.57 23.74
C LYS A 241 28.97 -13.10 23.81
N GLN A 242 29.88 -12.16 23.53
CA GLN A 242 29.54 -10.73 23.52
C GLN A 242 28.60 -10.39 22.37
N LEU A 243 28.89 -10.89 21.15
CA LEU A 243 28.02 -10.69 19.98
C LEU A 243 26.65 -11.36 20.16
N GLN A 244 26.63 -12.57 20.72
CA GLN A 244 25.39 -13.27 21.08
C GLN A 244 24.55 -12.46 22.08
N SER A 245 25.19 -11.83 23.07
CA SER A 245 24.49 -10.98 24.03
C SER A 245 23.89 -9.74 23.37
N ILE A 246 24.61 -9.09 22.46
CA ILE A 246 24.08 -7.95 21.67
C ILE A 246 22.82 -8.35 20.91
N ALA A 247 22.86 -9.50 20.21
CA ALA A 247 21.71 -10.03 19.48
C ALA A 247 20.53 -10.32 20.41
N GLN A 248 20.79 -10.92 21.57
CA GLN A 248 19.76 -11.23 22.56
C GLN A 248 19.11 -9.97 23.15
N PHE A 249 19.90 -8.95 23.50
CA PHE A 249 19.36 -7.68 23.99
C PHE A 249 18.48 -7.02 22.93
N TYR A 250 18.90 -7.04 21.67
CA TYR A 250 18.12 -6.47 20.57
C TYR A 250 16.79 -7.20 20.39
N ASN A 251 16.79 -8.54 20.38
CA ASN A 251 15.56 -9.34 20.25
C ASN A 251 14.61 -9.22 21.44
N ASN A 252 15.08 -8.70 22.58
CA ASN A 252 14.28 -8.43 23.77
C ASN A 252 13.87 -6.94 23.90
N ASP A 253 14.12 -6.13 22.86
CA ASP A 253 13.90 -4.68 22.85
C ASP A 253 14.66 -3.91 23.96
N ASP A 254 15.76 -4.48 24.47
CA ASP A 254 16.62 -3.87 25.49
C ASP A 254 17.70 -2.99 24.82
N TYR A 255 17.24 -1.92 24.18
CA TYR A 255 18.06 -1.04 23.36
C TYR A 255 19.21 -0.37 24.12
N VAL A 256 19.03 -0.10 25.42
CA VAL A 256 20.09 0.46 26.28
C VAL A 256 21.25 -0.54 26.41
N ASN A 257 20.96 -1.81 26.65
CA ASN A 257 22.01 -2.82 26.75
C ASN A 257 22.62 -3.19 25.39
N VAL A 258 21.85 -3.09 24.28
CA VAL A 258 22.43 -3.16 22.93
C VAL A 258 23.50 -2.09 22.74
N ILE A 259 23.18 -0.83 23.07
CA ILE A 259 24.11 0.30 22.95
C ILE A 259 25.36 0.06 23.81
N ASN A 260 25.19 -0.21 25.11
CA ASN A 260 26.31 -0.40 26.03
C ASN A 260 27.23 -1.55 25.60
N ALA A 261 26.66 -2.70 25.20
CA ALA A 261 27.43 -3.87 24.81
C ALA A 261 28.10 -3.69 23.43
N GLY A 262 27.42 -3.02 22.50
CA GLY A 262 27.93 -2.78 21.15
C GLY A 262 28.99 -1.69 21.10
N GLU A 263 28.86 -0.59 21.85
CA GLU A 263 29.93 0.41 21.96
C GLU A 263 31.20 -0.19 22.55
N ARG A 264 31.05 -1.03 23.58
CA ARG A 264 32.18 -1.79 24.13
C ARG A 264 32.83 -2.68 23.08
N TYR A 265 32.04 -3.41 22.29
CA TYR A 265 32.56 -4.25 21.20
C TYR A 265 33.31 -3.41 20.16
N LEU A 266 32.75 -2.29 19.74
CA LEU A 266 33.34 -1.39 18.75
C LEU A 266 34.61 -0.68 19.26
N SER A 267 34.77 -0.54 20.58
CA SER A 267 35.97 0.06 21.20
C SER A 267 37.21 -0.84 21.20
N VAL A 268 37.06 -2.15 20.99
CA VAL A 268 38.15 -3.13 21.09
C VAL A 268 38.36 -3.86 19.77
N LYS A 269 39.03 -3.20 18.82
CA LYS A 269 39.41 -3.72 17.47
C LYS A 269 38.40 -4.73 16.92
N PRO A 270 37.19 -4.28 16.53
CA PRO A 270 36.12 -5.17 16.13
C PRO A 270 36.50 -5.97 14.88
N SER A 271 35.98 -7.20 14.78
CA SER A 271 36.06 -7.97 13.53
C SER A 271 35.36 -7.23 12.40
N ALA A 272 36.02 -7.09 11.26
CA ALA A 272 35.49 -6.41 10.07
C ALA A 272 34.15 -7.00 9.60
N GLN A 273 33.92 -8.30 9.84
CA GLN A 273 32.67 -8.99 9.49
C GLN A 273 31.47 -8.53 10.33
N TYR A 274 31.69 -8.27 11.63
CA TYR A 274 30.59 -8.00 12.58
C TYR A 274 30.48 -6.52 12.95
N GLU A 275 31.53 -5.73 12.74
CA GLU A 275 31.53 -4.28 12.93
C GLU A 275 30.32 -3.58 12.30
N PRO A 276 30.01 -3.73 10.99
CA PRO A 276 28.85 -3.07 10.39
C PRO A 276 27.51 -3.59 10.92
N LEU A 277 27.42 -4.86 11.30
CA LEU A 277 26.19 -5.44 11.85
C LEU A 277 25.89 -4.85 13.24
N VAL A 278 26.92 -4.70 14.08
CA VAL A 278 26.78 -4.06 15.39
C VAL A 278 26.44 -2.57 15.24
N GLN A 279 27.08 -1.86 14.30
CA GLN A 279 26.73 -0.47 13.99
C GLN A 279 25.27 -0.32 13.53
N LEU A 280 24.76 -1.24 12.71
CA LEU A 280 23.36 -1.25 12.28
C LEU A 280 22.41 -1.39 13.48
N LEU A 281 22.64 -2.36 14.37
CA LEU A 281 21.80 -2.57 15.55
C LEU A 281 21.87 -1.38 16.52
N LEU A 282 23.04 -0.75 16.65
CA LEU A 282 23.20 0.48 17.45
C LEU A 282 22.42 1.65 16.84
N ALA A 283 22.53 1.87 15.53
CA ALA A 283 21.81 2.93 14.83
C ALA A 283 20.29 2.77 15.01
N ARG A 284 19.81 1.53 14.91
CA ARG A 284 18.40 1.21 15.12
C ARG A 284 17.98 1.43 16.58
N SER A 285 18.79 0.97 17.54
CA SER A 285 18.56 1.18 18.98
C SER A 285 18.51 2.66 19.36
N TYR A 286 19.39 3.48 18.78
CA TYR A 286 19.37 4.93 18.97
C TYR A 286 18.11 5.57 18.36
N THR A 287 17.66 5.10 17.20
CA THR A 287 16.39 5.54 16.59
C THR A 287 15.19 5.26 17.51
N GLU A 288 15.09 4.04 18.07
CA GLU A 288 14.02 3.65 18.99
C GLU A 288 14.02 4.47 20.29
N LEU A 289 15.19 4.91 20.74
CA LEU A 289 15.34 5.79 21.90
C LEU A 289 15.26 7.29 21.54
N LEU A 290 14.82 7.64 20.33
CA LEU A 290 14.69 9.02 19.83
C LEU A 290 15.99 9.83 19.86
N GLN A 291 17.15 9.16 19.77
CA GLN A 291 18.48 9.79 19.71
C GLN A 291 18.94 9.93 18.25
N SER A 292 18.19 10.70 17.45
CA SER A 292 18.35 10.80 16.00
C SER A 292 19.76 11.20 15.57
N ASP A 293 20.43 12.11 16.27
CA ASP A 293 21.78 12.57 15.91
C ASP A 293 22.80 11.43 15.92
N LYS A 294 22.76 10.58 16.95
CA LYS A 294 23.64 9.41 17.07
C LYS A 294 23.30 8.32 16.05
N ALA A 295 22.00 8.12 15.80
CA ALA A 295 21.55 7.19 14.77
C ALA A 295 22.06 7.62 13.38
N ILE A 296 21.92 8.91 13.03
CA ILE A 296 22.40 9.49 11.76
C ILE A 296 23.91 9.36 11.64
N GLU A 297 24.68 9.59 12.71
CA GLU A 297 26.13 9.42 12.69
C GLU A 297 26.53 7.99 12.29
N LEU A 298 25.89 6.98 12.89
CA LEU A 298 26.14 5.58 12.55
C LEU A 298 25.66 5.24 11.14
N TYR A 299 24.51 5.74 10.71
CA TYR A 299 24.04 5.57 9.33
C TYR A 299 24.99 6.18 8.30
N ASN A 300 25.58 7.36 8.58
CA ASN A 300 26.60 7.95 7.72
C ASN A 300 27.86 7.07 7.62
N ARG A 301 28.30 6.45 8.72
CA ARG A 301 29.41 5.48 8.70
C ARG A 301 29.07 4.25 7.87
N LEU A 302 27.85 3.72 8.01
CA LEU A 302 27.37 2.58 7.22
C LEU A 302 27.29 2.90 5.72
N LEU A 303 26.85 4.10 5.35
CA LEU A 303 26.80 4.54 3.95
C LEU A 303 28.17 4.50 3.25
N SER A 304 29.23 4.78 4.00
CA SER A 304 30.62 4.77 3.50
C SER A 304 31.34 3.42 3.69
N SER A 305 30.69 2.42 4.29
CA SER A 305 31.32 1.14 4.62
C SER A 305 31.41 0.22 3.41
N ASN A 306 32.61 -0.31 3.15
CA ASN A 306 32.84 -1.39 2.19
C ASN A 306 32.79 -2.79 2.82
N LYS A 307 32.51 -2.88 4.14
CA LYS A 307 32.51 -4.14 4.92
C LYS A 307 31.13 -4.79 5.01
N LEU A 308 30.11 -4.23 4.36
CA LEU A 308 28.72 -4.70 4.45
C LEU A 308 28.44 -6.02 3.70
N GLY A 309 29.35 -6.42 2.80
CA GLY A 309 29.19 -7.65 2.02
C GLY A 309 27.88 -7.67 1.22
N ASP A 310 27.14 -8.76 1.35
CA ASP A 310 25.86 -9.00 0.66
C ASP A 310 24.70 -8.12 1.14
N LEU A 311 24.88 -7.41 2.27
CA LEU A 311 23.89 -6.47 2.80
C LEU A 311 24.14 -5.02 2.36
N ALA A 312 25.17 -4.75 1.55
CA ALA A 312 25.61 -3.40 1.21
C ALA A 312 24.48 -2.54 0.64
N VAL A 313 23.78 -3.03 -0.37
CA VAL A 313 22.66 -2.30 -1.01
C VAL A 313 21.57 -2.02 0.01
N THR A 314 21.05 -3.06 0.67
CA THR A 314 19.91 -2.94 1.59
C THR A 314 20.21 -2.02 2.78
N VAL A 315 21.39 -2.13 3.40
CA VAL A 315 21.78 -1.29 4.55
C VAL A 315 22.02 0.16 4.13
N LYS A 316 22.59 0.41 2.94
CA LYS A 316 22.74 1.76 2.41
C LYS A 316 21.39 2.41 2.11
N GLN A 317 20.47 1.69 1.47
CA GLN A 317 19.11 2.17 1.23
C GLN A 317 18.39 2.46 2.56
N GLN A 318 18.54 1.56 3.54
CA GLN A 318 17.99 1.76 4.88
C GLN A 318 18.53 3.04 5.54
N ALA A 319 19.85 3.25 5.50
CA ALA A 319 20.46 4.45 6.05
C ALA A 319 19.90 5.74 5.41
N LEU A 320 19.71 5.76 4.08
CA LEU A 320 19.08 6.89 3.40
C LEU A 320 17.61 7.06 3.80
N PHE A 321 16.85 5.97 3.91
CA PHE A 321 15.45 6.01 4.36
C PHE A 321 15.31 6.61 5.78
N TYR A 322 16.17 6.20 6.72
CA TYR A 322 16.14 6.75 8.08
C TYR A 322 16.60 8.20 8.13
N LYS A 323 17.60 8.59 7.34
CA LYS A 323 17.97 10.01 7.19
C LYS A 323 16.80 10.86 6.69
N TYR A 324 16.09 10.40 5.66
CA TYR A 324 14.88 11.06 5.15
C TYR A 324 13.82 11.19 6.24
N THR A 325 13.55 10.10 6.97
CA THR A 325 12.52 10.08 8.03
C THR A 325 12.87 11.02 9.18
N ALA A 326 14.15 11.08 9.58
CA ALA A 326 14.60 12.01 10.61
C ALA A 326 14.44 13.48 10.17
N ALA A 327 14.81 13.79 8.92
CA ALA A 327 14.60 15.12 8.35
C ALA A 327 13.09 15.48 8.28
N GLN A 328 12.24 14.50 7.95
CA GLN A 328 10.78 14.67 7.97
C GLN A 328 10.26 15.01 9.37
N GLN A 329 10.70 14.30 10.41
CA GLN A 329 10.31 14.57 11.80
C GLN A 329 10.76 15.96 12.28
N GLN A 330 11.91 16.43 11.78
CA GLN A 330 12.45 17.76 12.08
C GLN A 330 11.82 18.87 11.21
N ASN A 331 10.94 18.52 10.27
CA ASN A 331 10.42 19.42 9.23
C ASN A 331 11.52 20.10 8.40
N ASP A 332 12.69 19.45 8.25
CA ASP A 332 13.78 19.92 7.40
C ASP A 332 13.53 19.48 5.95
N VAL A 333 12.91 20.37 5.17
CA VAL A 333 12.59 20.12 3.77
C VAL A 333 13.86 20.11 2.90
N GLY A 334 14.93 20.80 3.31
CA GLY A 334 16.20 20.83 2.59
C GLY A 334 16.88 19.47 2.64
N GLU A 335 17.10 18.94 3.84
CA GLU A 335 17.71 17.60 4.00
C GLU A 335 16.82 16.51 3.39
N GLN A 336 15.48 16.62 3.46
CA GLN A 336 14.58 15.70 2.75
C GLN A 336 14.85 15.69 1.24
N GLN A 337 14.96 16.86 0.60
CA GLN A 337 15.24 16.95 -0.83
C GLN A 337 16.62 16.41 -1.17
N ASP A 338 17.65 16.76 -0.39
CA ASP A 338 19.02 16.29 -0.60
C ASP A 338 19.13 14.76 -0.51
N VAL A 339 18.43 14.14 0.46
CA VAL A 339 18.39 12.68 0.58
C VAL A 339 17.66 12.04 -0.61
N LEU A 340 16.52 12.57 -1.03
CA LEU A 340 15.76 12.05 -2.17
C LEU A 340 16.53 12.19 -3.49
N ASP A 341 17.23 13.31 -3.69
CA ASP A 341 18.08 13.54 -4.86
C ASP A 341 19.27 12.58 -4.87
N ARG A 342 19.87 12.34 -3.71
CA ARG A 342 20.90 11.32 -3.57
C ARG A 342 20.38 9.94 -3.96
N ILE A 343 19.21 9.52 -3.48
CA ILE A 343 18.60 8.22 -3.86
C ILE A 343 18.38 8.14 -5.37
N GLY A 344 17.88 9.22 -5.99
CA GLY A 344 17.67 9.29 -7.44
C GLY A 344 18.96 9.24 -8.26
N SER A 345 20.11 9.62 -7.67
CA SER A 345 21.42 9.61 -8.34
C SER A 345 22.17 8.27 -8.26
N LEU A 346 21.72 7.34 -7.40
CA LEU A 346 22.34 6.01 -7.27
C LEU A 346 22.17 5.21 -8.57
N ASP A 347 23.18 4.43 -8.93
CA ASP A 347 23.09 3.49 -10.06
C ASP A 347 22.21 2.28 -9.70
N ASP A 348 22.01 1.36 -10.65
CA ASP A 348 21.16 0.18 -10.47
C ASP A 348 21.82 -0.93 -9.63
N GLU A 349 23.14 -0.83 -9.37
CA GLU A 349 23.87 -1.73 -8.47
C GLU A 349 23.79 -1.27 -7.01
N GLU A 350 23.64 0.03 -6.78
CA GLU A 350 23.59 0.64 -5.45
C GLU A 350 22.16 0.83 -4.92
N SER A 351 21.15 0.76 -5.78
CA SER A 351 19.76 1.00 -5.39
C SER A 351 18.76 0.26 -6.27
N THR A 352 17.74 -0.28 -5.61
CA THR A 352 16.66 -1.05 -6.21
C THR A 352 15.66 -0.14 -6.92
N PRO A 353 15.06 -0.59 -8.04
CA PRO A 353 14.03 0.18 -8.74
C PRO A 353 12.87 0.58 -7.83
N ALA A 354 12.44 -0.30 -6.92
CA ALA A 354 11.37 -0.02 -5.96
C ALA A 354 11.70 1.19 -5.06
N PHE A 355 12.93 1.26 -4.55
CA PHE A 355 13.37 2.35 -3.69
C PHE A 355 13.51 3.68 -4.46
N LYS A 356 14.02 3.65 -5.69
CA LYS A 356 14.07 4.84 -6.57
C LYS A 356 12.67 5.35 -6.90
N SER A 357 11.73 4.47 -7.23
CA SER A 357 10.33 4.85 -7.51
C SER A 357 9.68 5.51 -6.30
N TRP A 358 9.86 4.94 -5.10
CA TRP A 358 9.37 5.57 -3.88
C TRP A 358 9.97 6.97 -3.64
N ALA A 359 11.27 7.14 -3.85
CA ALA A 359 11.91 8.45 -3.69
C ALA A 359 11.36 9.50 -4.68
N ALA A 360 11.08 9.09 -5.92
CA ALA A 360 10.46 9.96 -6.92
C ALA A 360 9.04 10.39 -6.50
N GLU A 361 8.24 9.47 -5.94
CA GLU A 361 6.90 9.79 -5.40
C GLU A 361 6.98 10.76 -4.21
N GLN A 362 7.90 10.55 -3.27
CA GLN A 362 8.09 11.47 -2.15
C GLN A 362 8.50 12.87 -2.59
N LYS A 363 9.32 12.99 -3.64
CA LYS A 363 9.70 14.28 -4.22
C LYS A 363 8.49 15.03 -4.78
N ILE A 364 7.57 14.33 -5.44
CA ILE A 364 6.30 14.90 -5.93
C ILE A 364 5.44 15.36 -4.75
N ASN A 365 5.35 14.56 -3.69
CA ASN A 365 4.56 14.88 -2.50
C ASN A 365 5.05 16.15 -1.80
N ILE A 366 6.37 16.31 -1.62
CA ILE A 366 6.97 17.52 -1.02
C ILE A 366 6.63 18.77 -1.85
N GLN A 367 6.73 18.68 -3.19
CA GLN A 367 6.40 19.79 -4.08
C GLN A 367 4.91 20.13 -4.03
N ALA A 368 4.03 19.14 -4.00
CA ALA A 368 2.59 19.34 -3.89
C ALA A 368 2.22 20.10 -2.61
N VAL A 369 2.81 19.73 -1.46
CA VAL A 369 2.60 20.42 -0.18
C VAL A 369 3.05 21.88 -0.25
N ALA A 370 4.17 22.18 -0.92
CA ALA A 370 4.64 23.55 -1.10
C ALA A 370 3.67 24.39 -1.94
N ILE A 371 3.14 23.83 -3.03
CA ILE A 371 2.15 24.50 -3.89
C ILE A 371 0.87 24.84 -3.13
N VAL A 372 0.35 23.89 -2.34
CA VAL A 372 -0.87 24.09 -1.54
C VAL A 372 -0.65 25.21 -0.51
N LYS A 373 0.47 25.19 0.23
CA LYS A 373 0.80 26.24 1.21
C LYS A 373 0.92 27.63 0.55
N GLU A 374 1.52 27.71 -0.64
CA GLU A 374 1.62 28.98 -1.36
C GLU A 374 0.25 29.47 -1.84
N ALA A 375 -0.61 28.57 -2.35
CA ALA A 375 -1.96 28.89 -2.76
C ALA A 375 -2.81 29.40 -1.58
N GLU A 376 -2.72 28.75 -0.41
CA GLU A 376 -3.37 29.17 0.82
C GLU A 376 -2.89 30.55 1.28
N LYS A 377 -1.57 30.81 1.26
CA LYS A 377 -1.01 32.12 1.58
C LYS A 377 -1.53 33.20 0.65
N ARG A 378 -1.54 32.96 -0.66
CA ARG A 378 -2.08 33.90 -1.66
C ARG A 378 -3.57 34.14 -1.45
N ALA A 379 -4.35 33.10 -1.13
CA ALA A 379 -5.77 33.22 -0.83
C ALA A 379 -6.01 34.05 0.45
N ALA A 380 -5.22 33.82 1.50
CA ALA A 380 -5.28 34.60 2.75
C ALA A 380 -4.91 36.07 2.52
N GLU A 381 -3.86 36.35 1.74
CA GLU A 381 -3.48 37.72 1.36
C GLU A 381 -4.58 38.42 0.54
N GLN A 382 -5.19 37.71 -0.42
CA GLN A 382 -6.31 38.24 -1.20
C GLN A 382 -7.54 38.50 -0.32
N ALA A 383 -7.86 37.61 0.62
CA ALA A 383 -8.95 37.79 1.57
C ALA A 383 -8.68 39.01 2.48
N ALA A 384 -7.46 39.18 2.97
CA ALA A 384 -7.04 40.34 3.75
C ALA A 384 -7.14 41.64 2.95
N ARG A 385 -6.70 41.66 1.68
CA ARG A 385 -6.85 42.81 0.77
C ARG A 385 -8.31 43.16 0.52
N LYS A 386 -9.17 42.17 0.26
CA LYS A 386 -10.63 42.38 0.08
C LYS A 386 -11.29 42.90 1.37
N ALA A 387 -10.91 42.38 2.53
CA ALA A 387 -11.38 42.87 3.82
C ALA A 387 -10.95 44.32 4.09
N ALA A 388 -9.70 44.67 3.78
CA ALA A 388 -9.18 46.04 3.88
C ALA A 388 -9.90 47.00 2.91
N GLN A 389 -10.18 46.58 1.67
CA GLN A 389 -10.97 47.37 0.72
C GLN A 389 -12.41 47.57 1.19
N ARG A 390 -13.08 46.53 1.72
CA ARG A 390 -14.43 46.66 2.30
C ARG A 390 -14.47 47.64 3.47
N LYS A 391 -13.43 47.66 4.33
CA LYS A 391 -13.32 48.67 5.40
C LYS A 391 -13.15 50.09 4.82
N ARG A 392 -12.36 50.28 3.76
CA ARG A 392 -12.15 51.60 3.11
C ARG A 392 -13.43 52.19 2.49
N PHE A 393 -14.34 51.37 1.97
CA PHE A 393 -15.60 51.81 1.35
C PHE A 393 -16.84 51.64 2.25
N SER A 394 -16.67 51.42 3.56
CA SER A 394 -17.79 51.28 4.47
C SER A 394 -18.53 52.62 4.69
N LEU A 395 -19.85 52.61 4.47
CA LEU A 395 -20.77 53.73 4.74
C LEU A 395 -20.85 54.11 6.23
N ASP A 396 -20.35 53.24 7.11
CA ASP A 396 -20.24 53.45 8.55
C ASP A 396 -18.94 54.14 8.97
N ARG A 397 -18.06 54.49 8.02
CA ARG A 397 -16.82 55.22 8.32
C ARG A 397 -17.17 56.58 8.97
N PRO A 398 -16.65 56.87 10.18
CA PRO A 398 -16.86 58.17 10.82
C PRO A 398 -16.03 59.23 10.06
N ILE A 399 -16.69 60.31 9.69
CA ILE A 399 -16.06 61.54 9.22
C ILE A 399 -16.16 62.54 10.37
N ASN A 400 -15.00 63.07 10.78
CA ASN A 400 -14.95 64.09 11.82
C ASN A 400 -15.31 65.44 11.21
N ILE A 401 -16.43 66.01 11.66
CA ILE A 401 -16.85 67.37 11.33
C ILE A 401 -17.06 68.07 12.66
N ASP A 402 -16.26 69.10 12.94
CA ASP A 402 -16.38 69.99 14.10
C ASP A 402 -16.43 69.26 15.47
N GLY A 403 -15.62 68.19 15.60
CA GLY A 403 -15.50 67.41 16.84
C GLY A 403 -16.49 66.25 16.97
N TYR A 404 -17.41 66.07 16.01
CA TYR A 404 -18.37 64.97 15.99
C TYR A 404 -18.02 63.92 14.93
N ASN A 405 -18.03 62.64 15.33
CA ASN A 405 -17.84 61.49 14.44
C ASN A 405 -19.17 61.07 13.82
N ILE A 406 -19.43 61.52 12.59
CA ILE A 406 -20.68 61.21 11.89
C ILE A 406 -20.40 60.16 10.82
N ALA A 407 -21.14 59.05 10.84
CA ALA A 407 -21.01 58.03 9.80
C ALA A 407 -21.40 58.59 8.42
N LEU A 408 -20.61 58.29 7.39
CA LEU A 408 -20.78 58.79 6.02
C LEU A 408 -22.20 58.58 5.47
N LYS A 409 -22.91 57.52 5.86
CA LYS A 409 -24.31 57.27 5.49
C LYS A 409 -25.25 58.41 5.87
N TYR A 410 -25.04 59.05 7.02
CA TYR A 410 -25.89 60.15 7.48
C TYR A 410 -25.61 61.43 6.69
N ILE A 411 -24.36 61.65 6.29
CA ILE A 411 -23.97 62.79 5.43
C ILE A 411 -24.60 62.64 4.05
N LEU A 412 -24.52 61.44 3.45
CA LEU A 412 -25.14 61.17 2.15
C LEU A 412 -26.67 61.26 2.21
N ALA A 413 -27.30 60.75 3.27
CA ALA A 413 -28.74 60.87 3.47
C ALA A 413 -29.19 62.35 3.62
N ALA A 414 -28.44 63.15 4.39
CA ALA A 414 -28.72 64.58 4.55
C ALA A 414 -28.59 65.34 3.23
N ALA A 415 -27.53 65.07 2.44
CA ALA A 415 -27.35 65.66 1.12
C ALA A 415 -28.51 65.30 0.18
N PHE A 416 -28.97 64.05 0.20
CA PHE A 416 -30.11 63.60 -0.60
C PHE A 416 -31.42 64.31 -0.21
N ILE A 417 -31.67 64.49 1.09
CA ILE A 417 -32.84 65.24 1.59
C ILE A 417 -32.79 66.70 1.12
N ILE A 418 -31.62 67.36 1.20
CA ILE A 418 -31.43 68.73 0.72
C ILE A 418 -31.74 68.83 -0.78
N VAL A 419 -31.25 67.88 -1.59
CA VAL A 419 -31.55 67.83 -3.02
C VAL A 419 -33.05 67.69 -3.28
N ILE A 420 -33.75 66.81 -2.55
CA ILE A 420 -35.21 66.67 -2.66
C ILE A 420 -35.94 67.97 -2.29
N ILE A 421 -35.51 68.66 -1.24
CA ILE A 421 -36.08 69.94 -0.81
C ILE A 421 -35.89 71.01 -1.89
N ILE A 422 -34.68 71.10 -2.47
CA ILE A 422 -34.39 72.04 -3.55
C ILE A 422 -35.27 71.74 -4.78
N ILE A 423 -35.37 70.48 -5.19
CA ILE A 423 -36.21 70.06 -6.32
C ILE A 423 -37.69 70.40 -6.05
N THR A 424 -38.21 70.11 -4.85
CA THR A 424 -39.60 70.43 -4.49
C THR A 424 -39.86 71.93 -4.41
N LEU A 425 -38.91 72.74 -3.95
CA LEU A 425 -39.01 74.21 -3.96
C LEU A 425 -39.05 74.76 -5.39
N ILE A 426 -38.18 74.26 -6.29
CA ILE A 426 -38.17 74.63 -7.71
C ILE A 426 -39.50 74.24 -8.40
N LEU A 427 -40.04 73.06 -8.09
CA LEU A 427 -41.32 72.60 -8.63
C LEU A 427 -42.52 73.40 -8.08
N ARG A 428 -42.50 73.78 -6.80
CA ARG A 428 -43.54 74.62 -6.17
C ARG A 428 -43.54 76.06 -6.69
N SER A 429 -42.36 76.65 -6.93
CA SER A 429 -42.26 78.01 -7.49
C SER A 429 -42.84 78.09 -8.92
N LYS A 430 -42.66 77.02 -9.72
CA LYS A 430 -43.29 76.90 -11.05
C LYS A 430 -44.81 76.75 -10.99
N ARG A 431 -45.38 76.07 -9.98
CA ARG A 431 -46.84 75.93 -9.82
C ARG A 431 -47.53 77.23 -9.37
N LYS A 432 -46.89 78.09 -8.55
CA LYS A 432 -47.49 79.38 -8.13
C LYS A 432 -47.58 80.41 -9.28
N LYS A 433 -46.71 80.36 -10.30
CA LYS A 433 -46.83 81.25 -11.48
C LYS A 433 -47.99 80.88 -12.43
N ARG A 434 -48.55 79.66 -12.37
CA ARG A 434 -49.70 79.25 -13.19
C ARG A 434 -51.08 79.61 -12.62
N ARG A 435 -51.20 79.98 -11.33
CA ARG A 435 -52.49 80.36 -10.69
C ARG A 435 -52.87 81.85 -10.84
N LYS A 436 -52.11 82.67 -11.57
CA LYS A 436 -52.46 84.06 -11.91
C LYS A 436 -53.03 84.24 -13.33
N ARG A 437 -53.41 83.16 -14.02
CA ARG A 437 -54.09 83.25 -15.31
C ARG A 437 -55.36 82.39 -15.31
N MET A 438 -56.46 83.09 -15.63
CA MET A 438 -57.83 82.67 -15.97
C MET A 438 -58.90 82.79 -14.87
N PRO A 439 -60.14 83.19 -15.21
CA PRO A 439 -60.51 84.26 -16.16
C PRO A 439 -61.60 85.19 -15.57
N ARG A 440 -61.74 86.41 -16.11
CA ARG A 440 -62.95 87.23 -15.97
C ARG A 440 -63.53 87.41 -17.38
N TRP A 441 -64.78 86.94 -17.51
CA TRP A 441 -65.67 86.89 -18.67
C TRP A 441 -65.26 85.94 -19.78
#